data_AF-A0A7S3CMU0-F1
#
_entry.id   AF-A0A7S3CMU0-F1
#
_cell.length_a   1.000
_cell.length_b   1.000
_cell.length_c   1.000
_cell.angle_alpha   90.00
_cell.angle_beta   90.00
_cell.angle_gamma   90.00
#
_symmetry.space_group_name_H-M   'P 1'
#
loop_
_entity.id
_entity.type
_entity.pdbx_description
1 polymer ?
#
loop_
_entity_poly.entity_id
_entity_poly.type
_entity_poly.pdbx_seq_one_letter_code
_entity_poly.pdbx_strand_id
1 'polypeptide(L)'
;MGDITTVETAQKVLDIFKGEKAELIICDGAPDVTGFHEIDQYMQAQLLQAALTITQSILREGGTFIAKFFRGADLSYLDVMMKQLFKDVYVVKPESSRVSSAEAFVVGLKFRQGMNLSSVLSGSMKGLKQSLQASGAEVNEGQEEQEKEGEGEEEDVLTF
;
A
#
# COMPACT_ATOMS: atom_id res chain seq x y z
N MET A 1 1.94 5.89 23.13
CA MET A 1 1.76 4.53 22.58
C MET A 1 0.48 4.53 21.75
N GLY A 2 0.47 3.82 20.62
CA GLY A 2 -0.67 3.75 19.70
C GLY A 2 -0.47 2.61 18.70
N ASP A 3 -1.56 2.13 18.12
CA ASP A 3 -1.56 1.06 17.13
C ASP A 3 -1.39 1.66 15.72
N ILE A 4 -0.29 1.33 15.06
CA ILE A 4 0.07 1.87 13.75
C ILE A 4 -0.93 1.49 12.63
N THR A 5 -1.75 0.47 12.86
CA THR A 5 -2.81 0.06 11.92
C THR A 5 -4.06 0.94 12.00
N THR A 6 -4.15 1.80 13.02
CA THR A 6 -5.30 2.70 13.20
C THR A 6 -5.09 4.05 12.52
N VAL A 7 -6.16 4.58 11.93
CA VAL A 7 -6.18 5.90 11.29
C VAL A 7 -5.84 7.02 12.29
N GLU A 8 -6.33 6.90 13.53
CA GLU A 8 -6.07 7.89 14.58
C GLU A 8 -4.57 8.02 14.89
N THR A 9 -3.86 6.88 15.00
CA THR A 9 -2.42 6.90 15.27
C THR A 9 -1.65 7.45 14.08
N ALA A 10 -2.03 7.10 12.85
CA ALA A 10 -1.44 7.66 11.64
C ALA A 10 -1.58 9.19 11.60
N GLN A 11 -2.77 9.73 11.93
CA GLN A 11 -3.00 11.17 11.96
C GLN A 11 -2.14 11.88 13.01
N LYS A 12 -2.06 11.31 14.22
CA LYS A 12 -1.19 11.87 15.29
C LYS A 12 0.26 11.95 14.86
N VAL A 13 0.77 10.95 14.13
CA VAL A 13 2.13 10.98 13.59
C VAL A 13 2.26 12.13 12.58
N LEU A 14 1.32 12.27 11.65
CA LEU A 14 1.33 13.35 10.65
C LEU A 14 1.33 14.74 11.30
N ASP A 15 0.51 14.93 12.34
CA ASP A 15 0.39 16.20 13.04
C ASP A 15 1.68 16.61 13.76
N ILE A 16 2.46 15.63 14.27
CA ILE A 16 3.75 15.88 14.90
C ILE A 16 4.78 16.39 13.89
N PHE A 17 4.77 15.85 12.67
CA PHE A 17 5.70 16.26 11.62
C PHE A 17 5.40 17.67 11.08
N LYS A 18 4.18 18.21 11.26
CA LYS A 18 3.83 19.60 10.87
C LYS A 18 4.23 19.99 9.43
N GLY A 19 4.23 19.03 8.51
CA GLY A 19 4.64 19.22 7.12
C GLY A 19 6.13 18.98 6.84
N GLU A 20 6.97 18.83 7.87
CA GLU A 20 8.34 18.33 7.72
C GLU A 20 8.34 16.87 7.26
N LYS A 21 9.46 16.45 6.66
CA LYS A 21 9.62 15.09 6.13
C LYS A 21 10.75 14.35 6.82
N ALA A 22 10.53 13.08 7.10
CA ALA A 22 11.53 12.17 7.62
C ALA A 22 12.57 11.82 6.55
N GLU A 23 13.82 11.65 6.97
CA GLU A 23 14.89 11.13 6.10
C GLU A 23 14.98 9.60 6.13
N LEU A 24 14.63 9.03 7.28
CA LEU A 24 14.70 7.61 7.58
C LEU A 24 13.47 7.21 8.38
N ILE A 25 12.83 6.12 7.98
CA ILE A 25 11.77 5.46 8.74
C ILE A 25 12.17 4.01 8.97
N ILE A 26 12.02 3.55 10.22
CA ILE A 26 12.31 2.19 10.64
C ILE A 26 11.04 1.60 11.24
N CYS A 27 10.64 0.42 10.77
CA CYS A 27 9.55 -0.37 11.33
C CYS A 27 10.11 -1.69 11.88
N ASP A 28 10.25 -1.77 13.20
CA ASP A 28 10.67 -3.00 13.90
C ASP A 28 9.47 -3.72 14.57
N GLY A 29 8.26 -3.42 14.11
CA GLY A 29 7.06 -4.06 14.62
C GLY A 29 6.96 -5.52 14.18
N ALA A 30 6.48 -6.37 15.07
CA ALA A 30 6.05 -7.73 14.77
C ALA A 30 4.73 -8.01 15.51
N PRO A 31 3.79 -8.76 14.90
CA PRO A 31 2.60 -9.24 15.58
C PRO A 31 2.98 -10.32 16.60
N ASP A 32 2.05 -10.60 17.51
CA ASP A 32 2.15 -11.79 18.35
C ASP A 32 2.15 -13.05 17.46
N VAL A 33 3.11 -13.93 17.71
CA VAL A 33 3.28 -15.16 16.93
C VAL A 33 2.23 -16.18 17.38
N THR A 34 1.34 -16.55 16.47
CA THR A 34 0.28 -17.53 16.72
C THR A 34 0.78 -18.97 16.58
N GLY A 35 1.89 -19.17 15.84
CA GLY A 35 2.45 -20.47 15.51
C GLY A 35 1.91 -21.04 14.18
N PHE A 36 0.91 -20.39 13.59
CA PHE A 36 0.42 -20.69 12.25
C PHE A 36 1.11 -19.76 11.25
N HIS A 37 2.09 -20.29 10.53
CA HIS A 37 2.96 -19.51 9.66
C HIS A 37 2.22 -18.62 8.65
N GLU A 38 1.10 -19.09 8.09
CA GLU A 38 0.30 -18.32 7.13
C GLU A 38 -0.37 -17.10 7.78
N ILE A 39 -0.92 -17.27 8.98
CA ILE A 39 -1.57 -16.20 9.74
C ILE A 39 -0.52 -15.17 10.20
N ASP A 40 0.60 -15.65 10.72
CA ASP A 40 1.70 -14.79 11.19
C ASP A 40 2.28 -13.95 10.03
N GLN A 41 2.43 -14.54 8.85
CA GLN A 41 2.86 -13.83 7.64
C GLN A 41 1.83 -12.79 7.19
N TYR A 42 0.54 -13.13 7.21
CA TYR A 42 -0.53 -12.20 6.87
C TYR A 42 -0.55 -10.99 7.82
N MET A 43 -0.46 -11.23 9.13
CA MET A 43 -0.45 -10.16 10.13
C MET A 43 0.79 -9.26 9.98
N GLN A 44 1.97 -9.84 9.72
CA GLN A 44 3.17 -9.07 9.42
C GLN A 44 3.00 -8.21 8.16
N ALA A 45 2.37 -8.75 7.11
CA ALA A 45 2.10 -8.01 5.88
C ALA A 45 1.15 -6.82 6.11
N GLN A 46 0.10 -6.99 6.91
CA GLN A 46 -0.81 -5.90 7.29
C GLN A 46 -0.07 -4.80 8.07
N LEU A 47 0.79 -5.18 9.00
CA LEU A 47 1.60 -4.24 9.76
C LEU A 47 2.54 -3.43 8.84
N LEU A 48 3.16 -4.11 7.88
CA LEU A 48 4.05 -3.48 6.90
C LEU A 48 3.31 -2.56 5.93
N GLN A 49 2.10 -2.95 5.51
CA GLN A 49 1.22 -2.11 4.70
C GLN A 49 0.83 -0.82 5.43
N ALA A 50 0.49 -0.91 6.71
CA ALA A 50 0.19 0.27 7.54
C ALA A 50 1.42 1.18 7.67
N ALA A 51 2.59 0.61 7.95
CA ALA A 51 3.85 1.37 8.02
C ALA A 51 4.19 2.06 6.69
N LEU A 52 3.98 1.40 5.55
CA LEU A 52 4.21 1.98 4.22
C LEU A 52 3.21 3.09 3.89
N THR A 53 1.98 3.00 4.37
CA THR A 53 0.96 4.04 4.20
C THR A 53 1.38 5.33 4.90
N ILE A 54 1.88 5.23 6.13
CA ILE A 54 2.41 6.38 6.87
C ILE A 54 3.69 6.89 6.20
N THR A 55 4.57 5.97 5.78
CA THR A 55 5.84 6.28 5.10
C THR A 55 5.63 7.15 3.87
N GLN A 56 4.66 6.83 3.02
CA GLN A 56 4.36 7.63 1.83
C GLN A 56 3.97 9.07 2.15
N SER A 57 3.37 9.29 3.31
CA SER A 57 2.91 10.62 3.73
C SER A 57 4.01 11.45 4.38
N ILE A 58 5.00 10.84 5.05
CA ILE A 58 6.01 11.57 5.83
C ILE A 58 7.46 11.37 5.37
N LEU A 59 7.78 10.39 4.54
CA LEU A 59 9.13 10.20 4.03
C LEU A 59 9.43 11.21 2.91
N ARG A 60 10.60 11.83 2.95
CA ARG A 60 11.05 12.75 1.90
C ARG A 60 11.43 11.99 0.62
N GLU A 61 11.36 12.68 -0.51
CA GLU A 61 11.98 12.22 -1.76
C GLU A 61 13.45 11.84 -1.51
N GLY A 62 13.86 10.69 -2.02
CA GLY A 62 15.20 10.16 -1.83
C GLY A 62 15.46 9.56 -0.44
N GLY A 63 14.49 9.55 0.47
CA GLY A 63 14.60 8.98 1.81
C GLY A 63 14.73 7.46 1.83
N THR A 64 14.97 6.91 3.04
CA THR A 64 15.16 5.47 3.28
C THR A 64 14.07 4.91 4.18
N PHE A 65 13.61 3.70 3.85
CA PHE A 65 12.69 2.92 4.67
C PHE A 65 13.30 1.55 4.98
N ILE A 66 13.21 1.15 6.24
CA ILE A 66 13.66 -0.18 6.70
C ILE A 66 12.52 -0.81 7.47
N ALA A 67 12.20 -2.07 7.19
CA ALA A 67 11.21 -2.80 7.96
C ALA A 67 11.57 -4.24 8.21
N LYS A 68 11.30 -4.70 9.43
CA LYS A 68 11.34 -6.10 9.81
C LYS A 68 10.19 -6.86 9.16
N PHE A 69 10.45 -8.08 8.72
CA PHE A 69 9.44 -9.03 8.28
C PHE A 69 9.89 -10.47 8.55
N PHE A 70 8.94 -11.40 8.54
CA PHE A 70 9.23 -12.83 8.59
C PHE A 70 9.33 -13.38 7.17
N ARG A 71 10.48 -13.98 6.86
CA ARG A 71 10.76 -14.60 5.57
C ARG A 71 9.88 -15.83 5.39
N GLY A 72 8.82 -15.67 4.61
CA GLY A 72 7.91 -16.74 4.20
C GLY A 72 8.26 -17.36 2.85
N ALA A 73 7.39 -18.24 2.38
CA ALA A 73 7.52 -18.89 1.08
C ALA A 73 7.30 -17.91 -0.09
N ASP A 74 6.48 -16.88 0.11
CA ASP A 74 6.18 -15.87 -0.91
C ASP A 74 6.47 -14.45 -0.40
N LEU A 75 7.42 -13.78 -1.07
CA LEU A 75 7.78 -12.38 -0.84
C LEU A 75 7.49 -11.51 -2.07
N SER A 76 6.90 -12.08 -3.11
CA SER A 76 6.73 -11.42 -4.41
C SER A 76 5.91 -10.13 -4.26
N TYR A 77 4.85 -10.17 -3.46
CA TYR A 77 4.00 -9.02 -3.19
C TYR A 77 4.77 -7.85 -2.54
N LEU A 78 5.54 -8.15 -1.49
CA LEU A 78 6.33 -7.13 -0.79
C LEU A 78 7.42 -6.54 -1.69
N ASP A 79 8.13 -7.40 -2.44
CA ASP A 79 9.18 -6.96 -3.36
C ASP A 79 8.61 -6.06 -4.46
N VAL A 80 7.46 -6.43 -5.05
CA VAL A 80 6.78 -5.61 -6.04
C VAL A 80 6.37 -4.27 -5.45
N MET A 81 5.69 -4.24 -4.30
CA MET A 81 5.29 -2.98 -3.65
C MET A 81 6.49 -2.08 -3.35
N MET A 82 7.55 -2.63 -2.78
CA MET A 82 8.76 -1.87 -2.45
C MET A 82 9.41 -1.29 -3.70
N LYS A 83 9.48 -2.05 -4.80
CA LYS A 83 10.02 -1.56 -6.09
C LYS A 83 9.14 -0.50 -6.74
N GLN A 84 7.85 -0.43 -6.41
CA GLN A 84 6.97 0.67 -6.79
C GLN A 84 7.15 1.92 -5.93
N LEU A 85 7.89 1.88 -4.82
CA LEU A 85 8.06 3.05 -3.94
C LEU A 85 9.52 3.50 -3.85
N PHE A 86 10.45 2.60 -4.10
CA PHE A 86 11.89 2.82 -3.92
C PHE A 86 12.64 2.46 -5.19
N LYS A 87 13.73 3.18 -5.46
CA LYS A 87 14.58 2.87 -6.61
C LYS A 87 15.37 1.59 -6.41
N ASP A 88 15.93 1.41 -5.21
CA ASP A 88 16.78 0.28 -4.87
C ASP A 88 16.16 -0.45 -3.66
N VAL A 89 15.94 -1.76 -3.78
CA VAL A 89 15.32 -2.59 -2.74
C VAL A 89 16.22 -3.78 -2.43
N TYR A 90 16.48 -4.00 -1.14
CA TYR A 90 17.30 -5.09 -0.64
C TYR A 90 16.58 -5.87 0.46
N VAL A 91 16.83 -7.17 0.51
CA VAL A 91 16.43 -8.02 1.63
C VAL A 91 17.70 -8.44 2.36
N VAL A 92 17.77 -8.11 3.65
CA VAL A 92 18.95 -8.33 4.49
C VAL A 92 18.55 -9.17 5.70
N LYS A 93 19.25 -10.27 5.93
CA LYS A 93 19.21 -10.99 7.21
C LYS A 93 20.46 -10.57 8.00
N PRO A 94 20.32 -9.86 9.13
CA PRO A 94 21.47 -9.41 9.91
C PRO A 94 22.25 -10.59 10.50
N GLU A 95 23.57 -10.48 10.61
CA GLU A 95 24.42 -11.48 11.27
C GLU A 95 24.07 -11.66 12.76
N SER A 96 23.55 -10.59 13.40
CA SER A 96 23.06 -10.63 14.78
C SER A 96 21.77 -11.43 14.94
N SER A 97 21.04 -11.74 13.85
CA SER A 97 19.83 -12.54 13.91
C SER A 97 20.17 -14.03 14.04
N ARG A 98 19.40 -14.77 14.85
CA ARG A 98 19.57 -16.21 14.98
C ARG A 98 19.36 -16.88 13.62
N VAL A 99 20.19 -17.87 13.29
CA VAL A 99 20.06 -18.67 12.05
C VAL A 99 18.69 -19.33 11.97
N SER A 100 18.16 -19.79 13.10
CA SER A 100 16.84 -20.41 13.19
C SER A 100 15.66 -19.44 13.09
N SER A 101 15.90 -18.13 13.13
CA SER A 101 14.82 -17.13 13.01
C SER A 101 14.46 -16.90 11.56
N ALA A 102 13.16 -16.83 11.26
CA ALA A 102 12.66 -16.39 9.97
C ALA A 102 12.80 -14.87 9.76
N GLU A 103 13.27 -14.12 10.76
CA GLU A 103 13.40 -12.66 10.70
C GLU A 103 14.42 -12.20 9.65
N ALA A 104 13.98 -11.22 8.86
CA ALA A 104 14.77 -10.47 7.90
C ALA A 104 14.27 -9.02 7.83
N PHE A 105 15.04 -8.16 7.17
CA PHE A 105 14.71 -6.75 6.97
C PHE A 105 14.64 -6.45 5.48
N VAL A 106 13.62 -5.69 5.08
CA VAL A 106 13.56 -5.08 3.75
C VAL A 106 14.06 -3.64 3.87
N VAL A 107 14.93 -3.25 2.94
CA VAL A 107 15.56 -1.94 2.88
C VAL A 107 15.21 -1.31 1.54
N GLY A 108 14.41 -0.25 1.58
CA GLY A 108 14.08 0.59 0.43
C GLY A 108 14.91 1.87 0.46
N LEU A 109 15.73 2.09 -0.57
CA LEU A 109 16.52 3.31 -0.73
C LEU A 109 15.96 4.18 -1.84
N LYS A 110 16.16 5.49 -1.69
CA LYS A 110 15.76 6.52 -2.66
C LYS A 110 14.27 6.44 -2.97
N PHE A 111 13.47 6.78 -1.95
CA PHE A 111 12.02 6.87 -2.06
C PHE A 111 11.60 7.78 -3.23
N ARG A 112 10.55 7.36 -3.95
CA ARG A 112 9.99 8.01 -5.14
C ARG A 112 8.57 8.48 -4.83
N GLN A 113 8.42 9.74 -4.50
CA GLN A 113 7.16 10.40 -4.23
C GLN A 113 6.37 10.58 -5.53
N GLY A 114 5.07 10.30 -5.49
CA GLY A 114 4.17 10.53 -6.62
C GLY A 114 3.89 9.31 -7.51
N MET A 115 4.34 8.10 -7.15
CA MET A 115 3.75 6.90 -7.73
C MET A 115 2.34 6.72 -7.17
N ASN A 116 1.35 7.13 -7.96
CA ASN A 116 -0.04 6.91 -7.66
C ASN A 116 -0.35 5.43 -7.92
N LEU A 117 -0.72 4.66 -6.89
CA LEU A 117 -0.97 3.23 -7.05
C LEU A 117 -2.05 2.95 -8.10
N SER A 118 -3.02 3.86 -8.26
CA SER A 118 -4.03 3.81 -9.33
C SER A 118 -3.44 3.99 -10.74
N SER A 119 -2.35 4.74 -10.94
CA SER A 119 -1.67 4.83 -12.24
C SER A 119 -0.89 3.53 -12.56
N VAL A 120 -0.31 2.89 -11.55
CA VAL A 120 0.38 1.59 -11.70
C VAL A 120 -0.61 0.46 -11.95
N LEU A 121 -1.73 0.45 -11.22
CA LEU A 121 -2.81 -0.54 -11.39
C LEU A 121 -3.53 -0.35 -12.72
N SER A 122 -3.81 0.87 -13.16
CA SER A 122 -4.40 1.12 -14.49
C SER A 122 -3.47 0.67 -15.63
N GLY A 123 -2.16 0.88 -15.52
CA GLY A 123 -1.18 0.35 -16.48
C GLY A 123 -1.18 -1.18 -16.54
N SER A 124 -1.21 -1.84 -15.37
CA SER A 124 -1.26 -3.30 -15.25
C SER A 124 -2.58 -3.88 -15.77
N MET A 125 -3.72 -3.27 -15.44
CA MET A 125 -5.04 -3.67 -15.92
C MET A 125 -5.20 -3.45 -17.43
N LYS A 126 -4.57 -2.42 -18.00
CA LYS A 126 -4.52 -2.22 -19.45
C LYS A 126 -3.77 -3.36 -20.14
N GLY A 127 -2.62 -3.79 -19.58
CA GLY A 127 -1.87 -4.94 -20.07
C GLY A 127 -2.65 -6.25 -19.96
N LEU A 128 -3.42 -6.43 -18.88
CA LEU A 128 -4.30 -7.59 -18.69
C LEU A 128 -5.47 -7.57 -19.69
N LYS A 129 -6.17 -6.44 -19.86
CA LYS A 129 -7.24 -6.30 -20.87
C LYS A 129 -6.73 -6.59 -22.28
N GLN A 130 -5.53 -6.10 -22.62
CA GLN A 130 -4.91 -6.34 -23.92
C GLN A 130 -4.53 -7.81 -24.12
N SER A 131 -4.11 -8.50 -23.05
CA SER A 131 -3.80 -9.94 -23.08
C SER A 131 -5.06 -10.81 -23.15
N LEU A 132 -6.14 -10.41 -22.46
CA LEU A 132 -7.44 -11.09 -22.49
C LEU A 132 -8.14 -10.94 -23.85
N GLN A 133 -8.00 -9.76 -24.48
CA GLN A 133 -8.44 -9.52 -25.87
C GLN A 133 -7.62 -10.35 -26.88
N ALA A 134 -6.32 -10.54 -26.63
CA ALA A 134 -5.47 -11.41 -27.45
C ALA A 134 -5.77 -12.91 -27.25
N SER A 135 -6.33 -13.31 -26.10
CA SER A 135 -6.73 -14.70 -25.81
C SER A 135 -8.18 -15.04 -26.16
N GLY A 136 -8.96 -14.09 -26.73
CA GLY A 136 -10.31 -14.35 -27.23
C GLY A 136 -11.38 -14.61 -26.16
N ALA A 137 -11.23 -14.06 -24.96
CA ALA A 137 -12.30 -14.08 -23.95
C ALA A 137 -13.14 -12.80 -24.07
N GLU A 138 -14.33 -12.90 -24.66
CA GLU A 138 -15.30 -11.81 -24.71
C GLU A 138 -15.83 -11.49 -23.30
N VAL A 139 -15.59 -10.27 -22.81
CA VAL A 139 -16.25 -9.73 -21.61
C VAL A 139 -17.38 -8.82 -22.11
N ASN A 140 -18.61 -9.26 -21.88
CA ASN A 140 -19.82 -8.52 -22.19
C ASN A 140 -19.92 -7.32 -21.23
N GLU A 141 -19.70 -6.10 -21.73
CA GLU A 141 -19.99 -4.87 -20.98
C GLU A 141 -21.52 -4.70 -20.95
N GLY A 142 -22.12 -4.94 -19.77
CA GLY A 142 -23.53 -4.68 -19.52
C GLY A 142 -23.85 -3.20 -19.72
N GLN A 143 -24.82 -2.95 -20.60
CA GLN A 143 -25.26 -1.63 -21.01
C GLN A 143 -25.94 -0.88 -19.86
N GLU A 144 -25.58 0.39 -19.70
CA GLU A 144 -26.34 1.39 -18.95
C GLU A 144 -27.67 1.64 -19.66
N GLU A 145 -28.79 1.27 -19.04
CA GLU A 145 -30.12 1.73 -19.46
C GLU A 145 -30.44 3.06 -18.77
N GLN A 146 -30.58 4.08 -19.61
CA GLN A 146 -31.11 5.40 -19.28
C GLN A 146 -32.65 5.32 -19.25
N GLU A 147 -33.27 5.61 -18.11
CA GLU A 147 -34.68 6.03 -18.09
C GLU A 147 -34.73 7.57 -18.01
N LYS A 148 -35.25 8.16 -19.09
CA LYS A 148 -35.73 9.55 -19.16
C LYS A 148 -37.20 9.53 -19.56
N GLU A 149 -38.06 10.01 -18.66
CA GLU A 149 -39.33 10.69 -18.91
C GLU A 149 -39.36 11.82 -17.85
N GLY A 150 -39.45 13.13 -18.11
CA GLY A 150 -40.35 13.88 -19.00
C GLY A 150 -41.75 13.90 -18.35
N GLU A 151 -42.43 14.99 -17.98
CA GLU A 151 -42.40 16.43 -18.22
C GLU A 151 -43.37 17.13 -17.22
N GLY A 152 -43.39 18.48 -17.19
CA GLY A 152 -44.52 19.31 -16.71
C GLY A 152 -44.29 19.99 -15.35
N GLU A 153 -43.91 21.27 -15.30
CA GLU A 153 -44.81 22.44 -15.16
C GLU A 153 -45.45 22.49 -13.75
N GLU A 154 -45.43 23.56 -12.96
CA GLU A 154 -45.47 25.00 -13.21
C GLU A 154 -45.08 25.72 -11.89
N GLU A 155 -44.51 26.91 -12.07
CA GLU A 155 -44.62 28.14 -11.26
C GLU A 155 -44.89 28.10 -9.73
N ASP A 156 -44.00 28.77 -8.99
CA ASP A 156 -44.26 30.09 -8.37
C ASP A 156 -43.95 30.25 -6.87
N VAL A 157 -43.48 31.47 -6.55
CA VAL A 157 -43.56 32.18 -5.25
C VAL A 157 -42.55 31.86 -4.11
N LEU A 158 -41.46 32.66 -4.10
CA LEU A 158 -41.05 33.62 -3.03
C LEU A 158 -40.83 33.17 -1.55
N THR A 159 -39.63 33.53 -1.05
CA THR A 159 -39.26 34.02 0.32
C THR A 159 -39.49 33.07 1.52
N PHE A 160 -38.53 32.80 2.43
CA PHE A 160 -37.49 33.61 3.06
C PHE A 160 -36.21 32.81 3.30
#